data_AF-A0A1E2RWK3-F1
#
_entry.id   AF-A0A1E2RWK3-F1
#
_cell.length_a   1.000
_cell.length_b   1.000
_cell.length_c   1.000
_cell.angle_alpha   90.00
_cell.angle_beta   90.00
_cell.angle_gamma   90.00
#
_symmetry.space_group_name_H-M   'P 1'
#
loop_
_entity.id
_entity.type
_entity.pdbx_description
1 polymer ?
#
loop_
_entity_poly.entity_id
_entity_poly.type
_entity_poly.pdbx_seq_one_letter_code
_entity_poly.pdbx_strand_id
1 'polypeptide(L)' 'MFLTMLKAKLHRASVTESDLNYEGSIGIDRDYLDAAGILPHEQVDVLNINNGARFTTYAIEAPRGSGASA' A
#
# COMPACT_ATOMS: atom_id res chain seq x y z
N MET A 1 21.76 9.58 -17.36
CA MET A 1 21.52 9.60 -15.90
C MET A 1 20.03 9.41 -15.69
N PHE A 2 19.62 8.52 -14.78
CA PHE A 2 18.22 8.30 -14.42
C PHE A 2 17.96 8.81 -13.01
N LEU A 3 16.79 9.44 -12.79
CA LEU A 3 16.36 9.95 -11.48
C LEU A 3 15.26 9.05 -10.91
N THR A 4 15.27 8.82 -9.60
CA THR A 4 14.18 8.17 -8.88
C THR A 4 13.32 9.24 -8.22
N MET A 5 12.06 9.33 -8.63
CA MET A 5 11.08 10.28 -8.12
C MET A 5 9.92 9.52 -7.45
N LEU A 6 9.25 10.16 -6.50
CA LEU A 6 8.02 9.60 -5.92
C LEU A 6 6.92 9.63 -6.99
N LYS A 7 6.47 8.46 -7.43
CA LYS A 7 5.35 8.33 -8.39
C LYS A 7 4.01 8.72 -7.76
N ALA A 8 3.72 8.16 -6.59
CA ALA A 8 2.42 8.30 -5.92
C ALA A 8 2.53 8.08 -4.41
N LYS A 9 1.50 8.49 -3.65
CA LYS A 9 1.37 8.15 -2.23
C LYS A 9 -0.10 8.10 -1.78
N LEU A 10 -0.38 7.22 -0.82
CA LEU A 10 -1.59 7.28 0.01
C LEU A 10 -1.21 7.91 1.35
N HIS A 11 -1.72 9.11 1.63
CA HIS A 11 -1.33 9.85 2.82
C HIS A 11 -2.25 9.51 4.00
N ARG A 12 -1.65 8.97 5.08
CA ARG A 12 -2.35 8.64 6.34
C ARG A 12 -3.53 7.66 6.16
N ALA A 13 -3.38 6.69 5.27
CA ALA A 13 -4.30 5.55 5.21
C ALA A 13 -4.29 4.80 6.55
N SER A 14 -5.46 4.31 6.95
CA SER A 14 -5.63 3.51 8.17
C SER A 14 -5.50 2.04 7.85
N VAL A 15 -4.70 1.31 8.63
CA VAL A 15 -4.65 -0.16 8.52
C VAL A 15 -5.99 -0.72 9.01
N THR A 16 -6.66 -1.50 8.16
CA THR A 16 -8.00 -2.06 8.46
C THR A 16 -7.95 -3.51 8.94
N GLU A 17 -6.93 -4.26 8.52
CA GLU A 17 -6.73 -5.66 8.88
C GLU A 17 -5.21 -5.96 8.88
N SER A 18 -4.79 -6.99 9.61
CA SER A 18 -3.41 -7.47 9.59
C SER A 18 -3.37 -8.95 9.99
N ASP A 19 -2.75 -9.80 9.17
CA ASP A 19 -2.54 -11.21 9.47
C ASP A 19 -1.03 -11.51 9.54
N LEU A 20 -0.58 -11.99 10.70
CA LEU A 20 0.82 -12.35 10.93
C LEU A 20 1.28 -13.56 10.09
N ASN A 21 0.35 -14.44 9.72
CA ASN A 21 0.64 -15.65 8.95
C ASN A 21 0.49 -15.42 7.44
N TYR A 22 0.05 -14.22 7.02
CA TYR A 22 -0.07 -13.87 5.62
C TYR A 22 1.30 -13.49 5.04
N GLU A 23 1.68 -14.14 3.94
CA GLU A 23 2.97 -13.91 3.30
C GLU A 23 2.94 -12.69 2.36
N GLY A 24 3.30 -11.54 2.92
CA GLY A 24 4.24 -10.64 2.25
C GLY A 24 3.72 -9.71 1.16
N SER A 25 2.49 -9.21 1.24
CA SER A 25 1.99 -8.09 0.43
C SER A 25 1.19 -7.09 1.26
N ILE A 26 0.71 -5.99 0.64
CA ILE A 26 -0.30 -5.10 1.23
C ILE A 26 -1.53 -5.01 0.30
N GLY A 27 -2.68 -5.43 0.79
CA GLY A 27 -3.98 -5.27 0.15
C GLY A 27 -4.47 -3.84 0.28
N ILE A 28 -4.78 -3.21 -0.86
CA ILE A 28 -5.26 -1.83 -0.92
C ILE A 28 -6.56 -1.81 -1.72
N ASP A 29 -7.56 -1.10 -1.20
CA ASP A 29 -8.81 -0.85 -1.92
C ASP A 29 -8.50 -0.36 -3.33
N ARG A 30 -9.10 -1.02 -4.31
CA ARG A 30 -8.86 -0.72 -5.71
C ARG A 30 -9.20 0.72 -6.09
N ASP A 31 -10.13 1.39 -5.40
CA ASP A 31 -10.41 2.81 -5.64
C ASP A 31 -9.23 3.70 -5.22
N TYR A 32 -8.49 3.33 -4.17
CA TYR A 32 -7.27 4.03 -3.76
C TYR A 32 -6.10 3.75 -4.70
N LEU A 33 -5.95 2.50 -5.16
CA LEU A 33 -4.96 2.14 -6.17
C LEU A 33 -5.15 2.96 -7.46
N ASP A 34 -6.39 3.03 -7.95
CA ASP A 34 -6.74 3.79 -9.16
C ASP A 34 -6.51 5.30 -8.96
N ALA A 35 -6.91 5.86 -7.81
CA ALA A 35 -6.73 7.28 -7.51
C ALA A 35 -5.25 7.68 -7.38
N ALA A 36 -4.42 6.80 -6.84
CA ALA A 36 -2.98 7.02 -6.69
C ALA A 36 -2.19 6.63 -7.96
N GLY A 37 -2.76 5.84 -8.86
CA GLY A 37 -2.05 5.26 -10.00
C GLY A 37 -1.01 4.20 -9.60
N ILE A 38 -1.26 3.48 -8.50
CA ILE A 38 -0.45 2.33 -8.07
C ILE A 38 -1.03 1.06 -8.71
N LEU A 39 -0.18 0.26 -9.36
CA LEU A 39 -0.60 -0.96 -10.04
C LEU A 39 -0.56 -2.17 -9.09
N PRO A 40 -1.39 -3.19 -9.34
CA PRO A 40 -1.22 -4.49 -8.70
C PRO A 40 0.19 -5.01 -8.94
N HIS A 41 0.80 -5.58 -7.89
CA HIS A 41 2.16 -6.07 -7.85
C HIS A 41 3.25 -5.00 -8.02
N GLU A 42 2.90 -3.71 -7.96
CA GLU A 42 3.89 -2.63 -7.90
C GLU A 42 4.56 -2.59 -6.53
N GLN A 43 5.88 -2.41 -6.52
CA GLN A 43 6.65 -2.21 -5.30
C GLN A 43 6.21 -0.92 -4.60
N VAL A 44 5.95 -1.02 -3.31
CA VAL A 44 5.54 0.11 -2.46
C VAL A 44 6.36 0.15 -1.18
N ASP A 45 6.55 1.36 -0.68
CA ASP A 45 7.13 1.61 0.64
C ASP A 45 6.02 1.92 1.64
N VAL A 46 5.97 1.17 2.75
CA VAL A 46 5.01 1.37 3.84
C VAL A 46 5.69 2.04 5.02
N LEU A 47 5.18 3.20 5.40
CA LEU A 47 5.69 4.03 6.50
C LEU A 47 4.63 4.07 7.60
N ASN A 48 4.82 3.28 8.65
CA ASN A 48 3.89 3.24 9.77
C ASN A 48 4.17 4.39 10.74
N ILE A 49 3.27 5.36 10.81
CA ILE A 49 3.41 6.56 11.65
C ILE A 49 3.19 6.29 13.16
N ASN A 50 2.57 5.16 13.52
CA ASN A 50 2.24 4.85 14.91
C ASN A 50 3.43 4.23 15.66
N ASN A 51 4.28 3.48 14.96
CA ASN A 51 5.44 2.79 15.57
C ASN A 51 6.78 3.08 14.88
N GLY A 52 6.78 3.85 13.78
CA GLY A 52 7.98 4.19 13.03
C GLY A 52 8.52 3.08 12.13
N ALA A 53 7.84 1.94 12.02
CA ALA A 53 8.27 0.86 11.14
C ALA A 53 8.25 1.30 9.67
N ARG A 54 9.28 0.87 8.92
CA ARG A 54 9.43 1.14 7.49
C ARG A 54 9.83 -0.13 6.80
N PHE A 55 9.05 -0.53 5.79
CA PHE A 55 9.32 -1.74 5.04
C PHE A 55 8.84 -1.58 3.60
N THR A 56 9.38 -2.42 2.73
CA THR A 56 9.11 -2.43 1.30
C THR A 56 8.44 -3.75 0.95
N THR A 57 7.35 -3.68 0.20
CA THR A 57 6.59 -4.85 -0.26
C THR A 57 5.95 -4.54 -1.62
N TYR A 58 4.92 -5.27 -2.03
CA TYR A 58 4.13 -5.02 -3.23
C TYR A 58 2.63 -4.90 -2.90
N ALA A 59 1.90 -4.14 -3.72
CA ALA A 59 0.46 -3.96 -3.55
C ALA A 59 -0.34 -5.12 -4.18
N ILE A 60 -1.45 -5.51 -3.55
CA ILE A 60 -2.50 -6.36 -4.15
C ILE A 60 -3.86 -5.67 -4.06
N GLU A 61 -4.80 -6.11 -4.88
CA GLU A 61 -6.14 -5.53 -4.92
C GLU A 61 -7.01 -6.06 -3.78
N ALA A 62 -7.59 -5.14 -3.01
CA ALA A 62 -8.72 -5.42 -2.14
C ALA A 62 -10.03 -4.99 -2.83
N PRO A 63 -11.21 -5.52 -2.41
CA PRO A 63 -12.50 -5.17 -3.01
C PRO A 63 -12.74 -3.65 -3.05
N ARG A 64 -13.31 -3.16 -4.17
CA ARG A 64 -13.63 -1.73 -4.35
C ARG A 64 -14.61 -1.21 -3.30
N GLY A 65 -14.35 -0.02 -2.80
CA GLY A 65 -15.20 0.68 -1.83
C GLY A 65 -15.27 0.00 -0.46
N SER A 66 -14.39 -0.97 -0.18
CA SER A 66 -14.25 -1.61 1.13
C SER A 66 -13.56 -0.70 2.15
N GLY A 67 -12.81 0.29 1.67
CA GLY A 67 -11.88 1.08 2.46
C GLY A 67 -10.68 0.27 2.97
N ALA A 68 -10.52 -0.98 2.52
CA ALA A 68 -9.50 -1.88 3.04
C ALA A 68 -8.08 -1.39 2.72
N SER A 69 -7.20 -1.50 3.70
CA SER A 69 -5.75 -1.27 3.60
C SER A 69 -5.10 -2.20 4.62
N ALA A 70 -4.65 -3.37 4.21
CA ALA A 70 -4.23 -4.48 5.07
C ALA A 70 -2.90 -5.08 4.63
#